data_AF-A0A7S2PW16-F1
#
_entry.id   AF-A0A7S2PW16-F1
#
_cell.length_a   1.000
_cell.length_b   1.000
_cell.length_c   1.000
_cell.angle_alpha   90.00
_cell.angle_beta   90.00
_cell.angle_gamma   90.00
#
_symmetry.space_group_name_H-M   'P 1'
#
loop_
_entity.id
_entity.type
_entity.pdbx_description
1 polymer ?
#
loop_
_entity_poly.entity_id
_entity_poly.type
_entity_poly.pdbx_seq_one_letter_code
_entity_poly.pdbx_strand_id
1 'polypeptide(L)'
;RSVVSWVFLAVIAGGAIYEYTEHRKSTKKSPSVTSDRAAKRAAHLEQQAASKAGAMKFAEELERLKAEHAETETVVDEARSLFEGRYADNARSLLCSGCKLAAAQINDELHERNATEQPDPMALVSATNLAVTAACEHLPSPLVISKSGRGAFFGTFDPADHTLSAIEARKSEMARRSAQTLCKALLSEAKLPMIEALIRHKVPHARYHRSGEAPQDNWERWLCAKRVRLCKRSEVVDDDEDDGGEL
;
A
#
# COMPACT_ATOMS: atom_id res chain seq x y z
N ARG A 1 -49.25 10.32 6.87
CA ARG A 1 -50.51 10.01 7.60
C ARG A 1 -50.47 8.50 7.83
N SER A 2 -50.15 7.95 9.00
CA SER A 2 -50.74 8.24 10.32
C SER A 2 -49.73 8.13 11.47
N VAL A 3 -49.93 9.02 12.42
CA VAL A 3 -49.40 9.04 13.80
C VAL A 3 -50.32 8.18 14.68
N VAL A 4 -49.93 7.95 15.94
CA VAL A 4 -50.69 7.35 17.07
C VAL A 4 -50.42 5.83 17.19
N SER A 5 -49.80 5.31 18.25
CA SER A 5 -50.22 5.45 19.64
C SER A 5 -49.06 5.15 20.61
N TRP A 6 -48.62 6.19 21.31
CA TRP A 6 -47.86 6.10 22.56
C TRP A 6 -48.85 6.34 23.71
N VAL A 7 -49.41 5.29 24.30
CA VAL A 7 -50.01 5.31 25.64
C VAL A 7 -50.03 3.87 26.12
N PHE A 8 -49.23 3.52 27.13
CA PHE A 8 -49.59 2.59 28.22
C PHE A 8 -48.49 2.64 29.27
N LEU A 9 -48.54 3.72 30.07
CA LEU A 9 -47.87 3.84 31.35
C LEU A 9 -48.82 3.33 32.45
N ALA A 10 -48.24 2.64 33.43
CA ALA A 10 -48.64 2.62 34.84
C ALA A 10 -49.88 1.81 35.29
N VAL A 11 -49.66 0.56 35.71
CA VAL A 11 -50.16 -0.07 36.97
C VAL A 11 -49.15 -1.22 37.22
N ILE A 12 -48.35 -1.29 38.29
CA ILE A 12 -48.69 -1.81 39.62
C ILE A 12 -47.59 -1.32 40.58
N ALA A 13 -47.99 -0.48 41.52
CA ALA A 13 -47.27 -0.27 42.77
C ALA A 13 -47.81 -1.25 43.81
N GLY A 14 -46.94 -1.72 44.71
CA GLY A 14 -47.35 -2.13 46.06
C GLY A 14 -47.04 -3.58 46.41
N GLY A 15 -46.04 -3.78 47.27
CA GLY A 15 -45.93 -5.02 48.03
C GLY A 15 -44.59 -5.21 48.74
N ALA A 16 -44.63 -5.14 50.08
CA ALA A 16 -43.64 -5.65 51.04
C ALA A 16 -42.36 -4.83 51.29
N ILE A 17 -42.52 -3.87 52.20
CA ILE A 17 -41.54 -3.55 53.24
C ILE A 17 -41.54 -4.73 54.23
N TYR A 18 -40.39 -5.37 54.49
CA TYR A 18 -40.06 -5.89 55.83
C TYR A 18 -38.56 -6.19 56.00
N GLU A 19 -37.97 -5.47 56.96
CA GLU A 19 -36.82 -5.77 57.83
C GLU A 19 -35.62 -6.61 57.33
N TYR A 20 -34.46 -5.95 57.23
CA TYR A 20 -33.27 -6.44 57.92
C TYR A 20 -32.38 -5.26 58.37
N THR A 21 -32.31 -5.08 59.67
CA THR A 21 -31.47 -4.10 60.37
C THR A 21 -29.99 -4.52 60.37
N GLU A 22 -29.14 -3.51 60.37
CA GLU A 22 -27.76 -3.50 60.87
C GLU A 22 -26.73 -4.48 60.27
N HIS A 23 -25.84 -3.94 59.42
CA HIS A 23 -24.42 -3.96 59.73
C HIS A 23 -23.62 -2.98 58.84
N ARG A 24 -22.63 -2.34 59.49
CA ARG A 24 -21.54 -1.50 58.94
C ARG A 24 -21.86 -0.05 58.57
N LYS A 25 -21.75 0.79 59.59
CA LYS A 25 -20.99 2.05 59.50
C LYS A 25 -19.57 1.74 58.97
N SER A 26 -19.39 1.84 57.66
CA SER A 26 -18.09 2.05 57.04
C SER A 26 -18.10 3.46 56.47
N THR A 27 -17.19 4.28 56.97
CA THR A 27 -16.94 5.65 56.55
C THR A 27 -16.58 5.68 55.07
N LYS A 28 -17.57 5.92 54.21
CA LYS A 28 -17.33 6.34 52.82
C LYS A 28 -16.70 7.73 52.85
N LYS A 29 -15.36 7.79 52.90
CA LYS A 29 -14.62 8.91 52.32
C LYS A 29 -15.03 8.98 50.85
N SER A 30 -15.74 10.04 50.47
CA SER A 30 -15.94 10.36 49.05
C SER A 30 -14.57 10.40 48.37
N PRO A 31 -14.30 9.57 47.34
CA PRO A 31 -13.14 9.79 46.51
C PRO A 31 -13.30 11.16 45.87
N SER A 32 -12.36 12.03 46.17
CA SER A 32 -12.38 13.43 45.76
C SER A 32 -12.44 13.53 44.24
N VAL A 33 -13.42 14.27 43.71
CA VAL A 33 -13.57 14.64 42.29
C VAL A 33 -12.28 15.25 41.70
N THR A 34 -11.38 15.76 42.55
CA THR A 34 -10.05 16.27 42.20
C THR A 34 -9.02 15.18 41.87
N SER A 35 -9.13 13.98 42.45
CA SER A 35 -8.22 12.84 42.20
C SER A 35 -8.41 12.25 40.81
N ASP A 36 -9.66 12.05 40.39
CA ASP A 36 -9.97 11.54 39.04
C ASP A 36 -9.57 12.51 37.94
N ARG A 37 -9.67 13.82 38.20
CA ARG A 37 -9.25 14.86 37.26
C ARG A 37 -7.72 14.93 37.12
N ALA A 38 -6.99 14.72 38.21
CA ALA A 38 -5.54 14.64 38.19
C ALA A 38 -5.05 13.38 37.46
N ALA A 39 -5.66 12.22 37.71
CA ALA A 39 -5.35 10.96 37.04
C ALA A 39 -5.62 11.03 35.52
N LYS A 40 -6.77 11.57 35.10
CA LYS A 40 -7.08 11.77 33.67
C LYS A 40 -6.10 12.74 32.99
N ARG A 41 -5.67 13.79 33.68
CA ARG A 41 -4.71 14.76 33.13
C ARG A 41 -3.31 14.16 33.01
N ALA A 42 -2.90 13.33 33.96
CA ALA A 42 -1.63 12.58 33.90
C ALA A 42 -1.64 11.59 32.73
N ALA A 43 -2.70 10.78 32.57
CA ALA A 43 -2.84 9.85 31.46
C ALA A 43 -2.83 10.56 30.09
N HIS A 44 -3.50 11.71 29.98
CA HIS A 44 -3.48 12.51 28.76
C HIS A 44 -2.09 13.09 28.45
N LEU A 45 -1.34 13.55 29.47
CA LEU A 45 0.03 14.05 29.29
C LEU A 45 0.99 12.93 28.89
N GLU A 46 0.84 11.73 29.46
CA GLU A 46 1.61 10.55 29.10
C GLU A 46 1.32 10.12 27.65
N GLN A 47 0.05 10.10 27.25
CA GLN A 47 -0.34 9.82 25.87
C GLN A 47 0.18 10.88 24.88
N GLN A 48 0.18 12.15 25.26
CA GLN A 48 0.80 13.23 24.47
C GLN A 48 2.32 13.13 24.39
N ALA A 49 2.99 12.70 25.46
CA ALA A 49 4.43 12.49 25.45
C ALA A 49 4.81 11.29 24.57
N ALA A 50 4.05 10.20 24.67
CA ALA A 50 4.22 9.01 23.83
C ALA A 50 3.98 9.31 22.34
N SER A 51 2.93 10.07 22.01
CA SER A 51 2.66 10.45 20.62
C SER A 51 3.73 11.39 20.04
N LYS A 52 4.21 12.36 20.82
CA LYS A 52 5.33 13.24 20.41
C LYS A 52 6.63 12.46 20.22
N ALA A 53 6.95 11.51 21.10
CA ALA A 53 8.12 10.66 20.95
C ALA A 53 8.04 9.79 19.69
N GLY A 54 6.86 9.23 19.38
CA GLY A 54 6.60 8.52 18.13
C GLY A 54 6.79 9.40 16.89
N ALA A 55 6.25 10.62 16.91
CA ALA A 55 6.38 11.56 15.80
C ALA A 55 7.83 11.99 15.53
N MET A 56 8.65 12.18 16.56
CA MET A 56 10.07 12.51 16.39
C MET A 56 10.86 11.36 15.77
N LYS A 57 10.61 10.11 16.20
CA LYS A 57 11.24 8.92 15.59
C LYS A 57 10.86 8.75 14.12
N PHE A 58 9.61 9.01 13.78
CA PHE A 58 9.15 8.98 12.39
C PHE A 58 9.85 10.04 11.53
N ALA A 59 9.97 11.26 12.03
CA ALA A 59 10.67 12.33 11.32
C ALA A 59 12.15 11.98 11.07
N GLU A 60 12.84 11.45 12.08
CA GLU A 60 14.23 11.02 11.96
C GLU A 60 14.41 9.90 10.93
N GLU A 61 13.55 8.88 10.95
CA GLU A 61 13.56 7.77 9.98
C GLU A 61 13.29 8.26 8.55
N LEU A 62 12.34 9.20 8.38
CA LEU A 62 12.03 9.76 7.07
C LEU A 62 13.19 10.60 6.52
N GLU A 63 13.85 11.39 7.36
CA GLU A 63 15.03 12.17 6.96
C GLU A 63 16.22 11.24 6.62
N ARG A 64 16.40 10.13 7.35
CA ARG A 64 17.40 9.12 6.97
C ARG A 64 17.11 8.53 5.60
N LEU A 65 15.85 8.14 5.33
CA LEU A 65 15.45 7.61 4.03
C LEU A 65 15.64 8.63 2.91
N LYS A 66 15.40 9.92 3.17
CA LYS A 66 15.68 11.01 2.22
C LYS A 66 17.17 11.13 1.91
N ALA A 67 18.02 11.05 2.92
CA ALA A 67 19.47 11.13 2.74
C ALA A 67 20.00 9.95 1.92
N GLU A 68 19.54 8.72 2.21
CA GLU A 68 19.89 7.52 1.40
C GLU A 68 19.40 7.63 -0.05
N HIS A 69 18.23 8.24 -0.26
CA HIS A 69 17.62 8.39 -1.59
C HIS A 69 18.36 9.40 -2.48
N ALA A 70 18.86 10.50 -1.90
CA ALA A 70 19.54 11.57 -2.63
C ALA A 70 20.81 11.11 -3.37
N GLU A 71 21.41 9.98 -2.98
CA GLU A 71 22.60 9.42 -3.63
C GLU A 71 22.25 8.51 -4.84
N THR A 72 20.96 8.27 -5.12
CA THR A 72 20.50 7.23 -6.08
C THR A 72 19.81 7.76 -7.33
N GLU A 73 19.85 9.06 -7.60
CA GLU A 73 19.10 9.70 -8.70
C GLU A 73 19.53 9.26 -10.12
N THR A 74 20.67 8.56 -10.29
CA THR A 74 21.20 8.13 -11.61
C THR A 74 20.80 6.71 -12.05
N VAL A 75 20.15 5.93 -11.19
CA VAL A 75 20.04 4.47 -11.40
C VAL A 75 19.08 4.08 -12.53
N VAL A 76 18.02 4.87 -12.77
CA VAL A 76 17.04 4.58 -13.84
C VAL A 76 17.63 4.85 -15.24
N ASP A 77 18.45 5.87 -15.40
CA ASP A 77 19.10 6.17 -16.69
C ASP A 77 20.18 5.14 -17.05
N GLU A 78 20.86 4.58 -16.05
CA GLU A 78 21.73 3.41 -16.24
C GLU A 78 20.92 2.19 -16.71
N ALA A 79 19.75 1.94 -16.11
CA ALA A 79 18.86 0.86 -16.56
C ALA A 79 18.36 1.09 -17.99
N ARG A 80 18.04 2.33 -18.38
CA ARG A 80 17.68 2.69 -19.77
C ARG A 80 18.81 2.34 -20.73
N SER A 81 20.03 2.79 -20.43
CA SER A 81 21.23 2.57 -21.25
C SER A 81 21.53 1.07 -21.39
N LEU A 82 21.37 0.29 -20.30
CA LEU A 82 21.53 -1.16 -20.33
C LEU A 82 20.50 -1.84 -21.24
N PHE A 83 19.24 -1.39 -21.20
CA PHE A 83 18.19 -1.95 -22.06
C PHE A 83 18.40 -1.58 -23.52
N GLU A 84 18.80 -0.35 -23.82
CA GLU A 84 19.13 0.10 -25.19
C GLU A 84 20.26 -0.73 -25.78
N GLY A 85 21.35 -0.94 -25.03
CA GLY A 85 22.47 -1.77 -25.46
C GLY A 85 22.11 -3.26 -25.63
N ARG A 86 21.23 -3.80 -24.79
CA ARG A 86 20.90 -5.24 -24.79
C ARG A 86 19.77 -5.62 -25.76
N TYR A 87 18.77 -4.75 -25.93
CA TYR A 87 17.52 -5.07 -26.62
C TYR A 87 17.25 -4.21 -27.86
N ALA A 88 18.10 -3.22 -28.15
CA ALA A 88 18.01 -2.33 -29.31
C ALA A 88 16.59 -1.76 -29.48
N ASP A 89 15.95 -2.00 -30.63
CA ASP A 89 14.61 -1.47 -30.96
C ASP A 89 13.50 -1.88 -29.99
N ASN A 90 13.70 -2.97 -29.22
CA ASN A 90 12.75 -3.44 -28.22
C ASN A 90 12.95 -2.80 -26.84
N ALA A 91 14.01 -2.01 -26.64
CA ALA A 91 14.37 -1.46 -25.34
C ALA A 91 13.22 -0.67 -24.71
N ARG A 92 12.61 0.25 -25.48
CA ARG A 92 11.51 1.08 -24.99
C ARG A 92 10.29 0.25 -24.56
N SER A 93 9.86 -0.70 -25.38
CA SER A 93 8.68 -1.52 -25.05
C SER A 93 8.95 -2.43 -23.85
N LEU A 94 10.17 -2.97 -23.73
CA LEU A 94 10.60 -3.78 -22.59
C LEU A 94 10.78 -2.96 -21.32
N LEU A 95 11.27 -1.72 -21.39
CA LEU A 95 11.34 -0.81 -20.25
C LEU A 95 9.93 -0.52 -19.71
N CYS A 96 8.99 -0.20 -20.59
CA CYS A 96 7.60 0.00 -20.19
C CYS A 96 7.01 -1.29 -19.61
N SER A 97 7.12 -2.42 -20.31
CA SER A 97 6.61 -3.72 -19.83
C SER A 97 7.22 -4.15 -18.49
N GLY A 98 8.52 -3.95 -18.29
CA GLY A 98 9.21 -4.27 -17.04
C GLY A 98 8.79 -3.36 -15.90
N CYS A 99 8.50 -2.08 -16.20
CA CYS A 99 7.91 -1.18 -15.21
C CYS A 99 6.53 -1.64 -14.77
N LYS A 100 5.67 -2.05 -15.70
CA LYS A 100 4.34 -2.59 -15.37
C LYS A 100 4.42 -3.85 -14.51
N LEU A 101 5.35 -4.74 -14.85
CA LEU A 101 5.61 -5.94 -14.06
C LEU A 101 6.03 -5.57 -12.63
N ALA A 102 6.94 -4.62 -12.47
CA ALA A 102 7.34 -4.13 -11.15
C ALA A 102 6.17 -3.48 -10.39
N ALA A 103 5.37 -2.65 -11.06
CA ALA A 103 4.21 -2.00 -10.45
C ALA A 103 3.16 -3.01 -9.96
N ALA A 104 2.89 -4.06 -10.74
CA ALA A 104 2.00 -5.15 -10.36
C ALA A 104 2.53 -5.88 -9.11
N GLN A 105 3.81 -6.26 -9.12
CA GLN A 105 4.43 -6.95 -7.97
C GLN A 105 4.49 -6.10 -6.71
N ILE A 106 4.75 -4.79 -6.85
CA ILE A 106 4.70 -3.84 -5.74
C ILE A 106 3.28 -3.79 -5.16
N ASN A 107 2.26 -3.70 -6.01
CA ASN A 107 0.88 -3.70 -5.57
C ASN A 107 0.52 -4.98 -4.79
N ASP A 108 0.91 -6.14 -5.32
CA ASP A 108 0.62 -7.44 -4.71
C ASP A 108 1.31 -7.57 -3.33
N GLU A 109 2.60 -7.23 -3.23
CA GLU A 109 3.35 -7.27 -1.96
C GLU A 109 2.87 -6.23 -0.95
N LEU A 110 2.44 -5.04 -1.39
CA LEU A 110 1.84 -4.04 -0.51
C LEU A 110 0.52 -4.55 0.08
N HIS A 111 -0.29 -5.25 -0.73
CA HIS A 111 -1.54 -5.85 -0.28
C HIS A 111 -1.29 -7.03 0.67
N GLU A 112 -0.40 -7.96 0.30
CA GLU A 112 -0.07 -9.15 1.11
C GLU A 112 0.45 -8.78 2.50
N ARG A 113 1.24 -7.70 2.60
CA ARG A 113 1.80 -7.22 3.87
C ARG A 113 0.89 -6.25 4.61
N ASN A 114 -0.30 -6.03 4.09
CA ASN A 114 -1.27 -5.07 4.58
C ASN A 114 -0.66 -3.67 4.83
N ALA A 115 0.22 -3.20 3.94
CA ALA A 115 0.91 -1.92 4.12
C ALA A 115 -0.06 -0.73 4.05
N THR A 116 -1.15 -0.88 3.29
CA THR A 116 -2.09 0.19 2.96
C THR A 116 -3.15 0.44 4.03
N GLU A 117 -3.41 -0.54 4.91
CA GLU A 117 -4.35 -0.41 6.02
C GLU A 117 -3.67 -0.09 7.36
N GLN A 118 -2.33 0.04 7.39
CA GLN A 118 -1.60 0.32 8.64
C GLN A 118 -2.05 1.65 9.27
N PRO A 119 -2.56 1.65 10.52
CA PRO A 119 -2.97 2.87 11.20
C PRO A 119 -1.77 3.64 11.78
N ASP A 120 -0.67 2.94 12.07
CA ASP A 120 0.57 3.52 12.59
C ASP A 120 1.52 3.89 11.44
N PRO A 121 1.95 5.16 11.32
CA PRO A 121 2.88 5.59 10.26
C PRO A 121 4.20 4.83 10.24
N MET A 122 4.73 4.42 11.40
CA MET A 122 5.97 3.65 11.46
C MET A 122 5.77 2.23 10.92
N ALA A 123 4.67 1.57 11.32
CA ALA A 123 4.27 0.29 10.75
C ALA A 123 4.04 0.38 9.23
N LEU A 124 3.43 1.47 8.74
CA LEU A 124 3.23 1.71 7.30
C LEU A 124 4.57 1.80 6.55
N VAL A 125 5.51 2.61 7.05
CA VAL A 125 6.85 2.76 6.43
C VAL A 125 7.59 1.42 6.42
N SER A 126 7.56 0.69 7.54
CA SER A 126 8.21 -0.62 7.64
C SER A 126 7.58 -1.64 6.68
N ALA A 127 6.26 -1.74 6.64
CA ALA A 127 5.55 -2.66 5.75
C ALA A 127 5.79 -2.31 4.28
N THR A 128 5.78 -1.02 3.94
CA THR A 128 6.07 -0.53 2.59
C THR A 128 7.50 -0.86 2.18
N ASN A 129 8.49 -0.64 3.05
CA ASN A 129 9.90 -0.97 2.77
C ASN A 129 10.09 -2.46 2.51
N LEU A 130 9.43 -3.32 3.28
CA LEU A 130 9.46 -4.77 3.08
C LEU A 130 8.78 -5.17 1.77
N ALA A 131 7.60 -4.62 1.48
CA ALA A 131 6.85 -4.90 0.25
C ALA A 131 7.66 -4.54 -1.00
N VAL A 132 8.19 -3.33 -1.00
CA VAL A 132 9.02 -2.78 -2.07
C VAL A 132 10.25 -3.65 -2.31
N THR A 133 10.96 -4.04 -1.25
CA THR A 133 12.16 -4.89 -1.39
C THR A 133 11.80 -6.28 -1.94
N ALA A 134 10.73 -6.89 -1.41
CA ALA A 134 10.29 -8.22 -1.81
C ALA A 134 9.77 -8.27 -3.26
N ALA A 135 9.09 -7.22 -3.73
CA ALA A 135 8.53 -7.14 -5.08
C ALA A 135 9.57 -7.36 -6.19
N CYS A 136 10.81 -6.90 -6.00
CA CYS A 136 11.88 -7.14 -6.98
C CYS A 136 12.62 -8.47 -6.79
N GLU A 137 12.48 -9.12 -5.65
CA GLU A 137 13.10 -10.42 -5.37
C GLU A 137 12.23 -11.57 -5.87
N HIS A 138 10.91 -11.43 -5.78
CA HIS A 138 9.92 -12.44 -6.15
C HIS A 138 9.35 -12.28 -7.57
N LEU A 139 10.15 -11.76 -8.51
CA LEU A 139 9.73 -11.72 -9.90
C LEU A 139 9.45 -13.15 -10.43
N PRO A 140 8.40 -13.33 -11.26
CA PRO A 140 8.04 -14.64 -11.79
C PRO A 140 9.22 -15.34 -12.48
N SER A 141 9.31 -16.65 -12.28
CA SER A 141 10.27 -17.52 -12.95
C SER A 141 9.54 -18.75 -13.49
N PRO A 142 9.60 -19.03 -14.80
CA PRO A 142 10.42 -18.37 -15.82
C PRO A 142 9.81 -17.05 -16.33
N LEU A 143 10.65 -16.08 -16.70
CA LEU A 143 10.23 -14.84 -17.34
C LEU A 143 10.71 -14.80 -18.79
N VAL A 144 9.80 -14.77 -19.76
CA VAL A 144 10.14 -14.80 -21.19
C VAL A 144 9.89 -13.45 -21.85
N ILE A 145 10.60 -13.17 -22.94
CA ILE A 145 10.34 -12.00 -23.77
C ILE A 145 9.53 -12.47 -24.98
N SER A 146 8.30 -11.97 -25.06
CA SER A 146 7.36 -12.24 -26.14
C SER A 146 7.14 -10.98 -26.96
N LYS A 147 6.68 -11.14 -28.20
CA LYS A 147 6.35 -10.01 -29.09
C LYS A 147 4.84 -9.98 -29.32
N SER A 148 4.26 -8.79 -29.28
CA SER A 148 2.87 -8.52 -29.65
C SER A 148 2.83 -7.38 -30.69
N GLY A 149 1.64 -7.09 -31.23
CA GLY A 149 1.43 -5.91 -32.09
C GLY A 149 1.79 -4.57 -31.42
N ARG A 150 1.92 -4.53 -30.08
CA ARG A 150 2.34 -3.36 -29.31
C ARG A 150 3.85 -3.34 -28.97
N GLY A 151 4.62 -4.31 -29.46
CA GLY A 151 6.06 -4.45 -29.20
C GLY A 151 6.40 -5.64 -28.30
N ALA A 152 7.67 -5.71 -27.88
CA ALA A 152 8.17 -6.76 -27.00
C ALA A 152 7.80 -6.50 -25.54
N PHE A 153 7.46 -7.55 -24.80
CA PHE A 153 7.03 -7.50 -23.41
C PHE A 153 7.56 -8.70 -22.62
N PHE A 154 7.68 -8.54 -21.31
CA PHE A 154 7.94 -9.64 -20.38
C PHE A 154 6.64 -10.39 -20.08
N GLY A 155 6.65 -11.70 -20.29
CA GLY A 155 5.53 -12.60 -19.99
C GLY A 155 5.96 -13.71 -19.05
N THR A 156 5.00 -14.25 -18.30
CA THR A 156 5.18 -15.51 -17.58
C THR A 156 5.14 -16.67 -18.57
N PHE A 157 5.93 -17.69 -18.31
CA PHE A 157 5.88 -18.94 -19.06
C PHE A 157 5.01 -19.95 -18.31
N ASP A 158 3.98 -20.48 -18.96
CA ASP A 158 3.19 -21.58 -18.41
C ASP A 158 3.82 -22.93 -18.80
N PRO A 159 4.37 -23.70 -17.84
CA PRO A 159 4.97 -25.00 -18.12
C PRO A 159 3.95 -26.08 -18.49
N ALA A 160 2.64 -25.82 -18.35
CA ALA A 160 1.60 -26.75 -18.73
C ALA A 160 1.63 -27.07 -20.24
N ASP A 161 2.05 -26.11 -21.06
CA ASP A 161 2.02 -26.26 -22.52
C ASP A 161 3.33 -26.83 -23.08
N HIS A 162 4.50 -26.44 -22.55
CA HIS A 162 5.81 -26.88 -23.06
C HIS A 162 6.93 -26.81 -22.01
N THR A 163 8.04 -27.53 -22.23
CA THR A 163 9.28 -27.38 -21.46
C THR A 163 10.26 -26.48 -22.19
N LEU A 164 10.87 -25.53 -21.47
CA LEU A 164 11.89 -24.66 -22.05
C LEU A 164 13.14 -25.46 -22.42
N SER A 165 13.67 -25.27 -23.63
CA SER A 165 15.00 -25.75 -23.97
C SER A 165 16.07 -25.09 -23.08
N ALA A 166 17.25 -25.69 -22.96
CA ALA A 166 18.35 -25.13 -22.17
C ALA A 166 18.74 -23.70 -22.61
N ILE A 167 18.58 -23.39 -23.91
CA ILE A 167 18.85 -22.05 -24.46
C ILE A 167 17.77 -21.07 -24.02
N GLU A 168 16.50 -21.47 -24.08
CA GLU A 168 15.38 -20.62 -23.66
C GLU A 168 15.37 -20.40 -22.15
N ALA A 169 15.72 -21.41 -21.36
CA ALA A 169 15.89 -21.26 -19.91
C ALA A 169 16.97 -20.22 -19.57
N ARG A 170 18.10 -20.22 -20.28
CA ARG A 170 19.14 -19.19 -20.11
C ARG A 170 18.66 -17.79 -20.51
N LYS A 171 17.92 -17.67 -21.61
CA LYS A 171 17.33 -16.39 -22.04
C LYS A 171 16.29 -15.89 -21.03
N SER A 172 15.49 -16.80 -20.49
CA SER A 172 14.49 -16.51 -19.47
C SER A 172 15.13 -15.98 -18.19
N GLU A 173 16.19 -16.61 -17.70
CA GLU A 173 16.94 -16.12 -16.55
C GLU A 173 17.59 -14.74 -16.82
N MET A 174 18.10 -14.50 -18.03
CA MET A 174 18.61 -13.18 -18.41
C MET A 174 17.51 -12.12 -18.44
N ALA A 175 16.34 -12.44 -18.96
CA ALA A 175 15.17 -11.57 -18.96
C ALA A 175 14.74 -11.24 -17.52
N ARG A 176 14.64 -12.25 -16.65
CA ARG A 176 14.34 -12.09 -15.23
C ARG A 176 15.32 -11.18 -14.52
N ARG A 177 16.63 -11.38 -14.71
CA ARG A 177 17.67 -10.49 -14.13
C ARG A 177 17.55 -9.06 -14.63
N SER A 178 17.25 -8.87 -15.92
CA SER A 178 17.10 -7.53 -16.50
C SER A 178 15.88 -6.81 -15.94
N ALA A 179 14.75 -7.52 -15.81
CA ALA A 179 13.55 -7.02 -15.15
C ALA A 179 13.80 -6.72 -13.66
N GLN A 180 14.57 -7.55 -12.97
CA GLN A 180 14.95 -7.33 -11.58
C GLN A 180 15.84 -6.09 -11.42
N THR A 181 16.84 -5.90 -12.28
CA THR A 181 17.68 -4.69 -12.29
C THR A 181 16.82 -3.44 -12.51
N LEU A 182 15.91 -3.47 -13.49
CA LEU A 182 14.99 -2.37 -13.72
C LEU A 182 14.10 -2.11 -12.49
N CYS A 183 13.52 -3.16 -11.92
CA CYS A 183 12.68 -3.05 -10.72
C CYS A 183 13.45 -2.36 -9.57
N LYS A 184 14.68 -2.79 -9.28
CA LYS A 184 15.53 -2.15 -8.26
C LYS A 184 15.82 -0.69 -8.57
N ALA A 185 16.09 -0.36 -9.83
CA ALA A 185 16.30 1.02 -10.28
C ALA A 185 15.04 1.88 -10.03
N LEU A 186 13.86 1.38 -10.43
CA LEU A 186 12.58 2.06 -10.22
C LEU A 186 12.33 2.33 -8.73
N LEU A 187 12.60 1.35 -7.88
CA LEU A 187 12.41 1.51 -6.44
C LEU A 187 13.40 2.47 -5.81
N SER A 188 14.66 2.46 -6.24
CA SER A 188 15.64 3.43 -5.74
C SER A 188 15.14 4.86 -5.95
N GLU A 189 14.48 5.16 -7.08
CA GLU A 189 13.94 6.50 -7.37
C GLU A 189 12.53 6.75 -6.80
N ALA A 190 11.69 5.71 -6.71
CA ALA A 190 10.27 5.86 -6.38
C ALA A 190 9.91 5.54 -4.92
N LYS A 191 10.79 4.86 -4.15
CA LYS A 191 10.50 4.38 -2.78
C LYS A 191 10.04 5.50 -1.85
N LEU A 192 10.79 6.60 -1.76
CA LEU A 192 10.42 7.70 -0.89
C LEU A 192 9.13 8.40 -1.35
N PRO A 193 8.98 8.80 -2.64
CA PRO A 193 7.71 9.33 -3.15
C PRO A 193 6.51 8.40 -2.94
N MET A 194 6.73 7.09 -2.97
CA MET A 194 5.71 6.06 -2.73
C MET A 194 5.26 6.06 -1.28
N ILE A 195 6.20 6.12 -0.34
CA ILE A 195 5.91 6.27 1.10
C ILE A 195 5.12 7.56 1.34
N GLU A 196 5.55 8.69 0.76
CA GLU A 196 4.84 9.95 0.89
C GLU A 196 3.41 9.88 0.32
N ALA A 197 3.23 9.22 -0.83
CA ALA A 197 1.92 9.01 -1.43
C ALA A 197 1.02 8.13 -0.56
N LEU A 198 1.57 7.07 0.05
CA LEU A 198 0.85 6.20 0.98
C LEU A 198 0.44 6.94 2.26
N ILE A 199 1.30 7.80 2.81
CA ILE A 199 0.96 8.60 4.00
C ILE A 199 -0.13 9.62 3.70
N ARG A 200 -0.05 10.32 2.56
CA ARG A 200 -0.98 11.42 2.22
C ARG A 200 -2.31 10.93 1.69
N HIS A 201 -2.29 9.90 0.87
CA HIS A 201 -3.43 9.48 0.06
C HIS A 201 -3.84 8.01 0.28
N LYS A 202 -3.07 7.24 1.08
CA LYS A 202 -3.30 5.79 1.30
C LYS A 202 -3.49 4.99 0.01
N VAL A 203 -2.68 5.22 -1.02
CA VAL A 203 -2.92 4.60 -2.34
C VAL A 203 -2.88 3.06 -2.21
N PRO A 204 -4.06 2.38 -2.29
CA PRO A 204 -4.48 1.76 -3.54
C PRO A 204 -6.00 1.75 -3.77
N HIS A 205 -6.47 1.49 -5.00
CA HIS A 205 -7.54 0.52 -5.23
C HIS A 205 -7.27 -0.33 -6.49
N ALA A 206 -7.50 -1.64 -6.31
CA ALA A 206 -7.62 -2.64 -7.35
C ALA A 206 -8.93 -2.44 -8.14
N ARG A 207 -9.02 -3.09 -9.32
CA ARG A 207 -10.04 -3.07 -10.39
C ARG A 207 -11.54 -3.05 -10.04
N TYR A 208 -11.96 -3.02 -8.78
CA TYR A 208 -13.38 -3.06 -8.39
C TYR A 208 -13.86 -1.70 -7.90
N HIS A 209 -14.46 -0.92 -8.81
CA HIS A 209 -15.10 0.36 -8.48
C HIS A 209 -16.54 0.22 -7.99
N ARG A 210 -16.88 1.03 -6.96
CA ARG A 210 -18.19 1.68 -6.85
C ARG A 210 -18.12 2.99 -7.64
N SER A 211 -19.15 3.29 -8.42
CA SER A 211 -19.24 4.48 -9.27
C SER A 211 -19.26 5.80 -8.49
N GLY A 212 -18.46 6.79 -8.92
CA GLY A 212 -18.58 8.20 -8.49
C GLY A 212 -17.37 8.86 -7.83
N GLU A 213 -16.25 8.15 -7.59
CA GLU A 213 -15.03 8.77 -7.05
C GLU A 213 -14.06 9.21 -8.16
N ALA A 214 -13.33 10.31 -7.92
CA ALA A 214 -12.36 10.92 -8.84
C ALA A 214 -11.35 9.90 -9.39
N PRO A 215 -10.79 10.07 -10.61
CA PRO A 215 -9.92 9.06 -11.24
C PRO A 215 -8.75 8.74 -10.32
N GLN A 216 -8.81 7.57 -9.69
CA GLN A 216 -7.83 7.13 -8.73
C GLN A 216 -6.63 6.59 -9.50
N ASP A 217 -5.41 7.06 -9.23
CA ASP A 217 -4.24 6.55 -9.94
C ASP A 217 -3.89 5.14 -9.44
N ASN A 218 -3.97 4.13 -10.31
CA ASN A 218 -3.36 2.84 -10.05
C ASN A 218 -1.80 2.92 -10.02
N TRP A 219 -1.16 1.96 -9.34
CA TRP A 219 0.30 1.94 -9.17
C TRP A 219 1.06 1.89 -10.51
N GLU A 220 0.50 1.22 -11.52
CA GLU A 220 1.07 1.17 -12.87
C GLU A 220 1.17 2.58 -13.47
N ARG A 221 0.09 3.36 -13.44
CA ARG A 221 0.02 4.70 -13.99
C ARG A 221 0.86 5.69 -13.20
N TRP A 222 0.76 5.64 -11.87
CA TRP A 222 1.54 6.51 -10.98
C TRP A 222 3.05 6.30 -11.19
N LEU A 223 3.50 5.05 -11.18
CA LEU A 223 4.92 4.72 -11.32
C LEU A 223 5.39 4.93 -12.76
N CYS A 224 4.79 4.21 -13.71
CA CYS A 224 5.35 4.02 -15.05
C CYS A 224 5.09 5.19 -16.00
N ALA A 225 3.94 5.86 -15.90
CA ALA A 225 3.59 6.98 -16.79
C ALA A 225 3.87 8.34 -16.15
N LYS A 226 3.63 8.53 -14.84
CA LYS A 226 3.81 9.83 -14.18
C LYS A 226 5.21 10.02 -13.59
N ARG A 227 5.68 9.05 -12.76
CA ARG A 227 6.91 9.21 -11.98
C ARG A 227 8.17 8.99 -12.82
N VAL A 228 8.34 7.79 -13.39
CA VAL A 228 9.58 7.42 -14.11
C VAL A 228 9.47 7.59 -15.64
N ARG A 229 8.24 7.79 -16.15
CA ARG A 229 7.95 8.07 -17.57
C ARG A 229 8.58 7.06 -18.54
N LEU A 230 8.49 5.78 -18.21
CA LEU A 230 8.90 4.68 -19.10
C LEU A 230 7.79 4.26 -20.04
N CYS A 231 6.54 4.43 -19.62
CA CYS A 231 5.35 4.19 -20.45
C CYS A 231 4.72 5.52 -20.88
N LYS A 232 4.10 5.54 -22.06
CA LYS A 232 3.14 6.58 -22.41
C LYS A 232 1.87 6.42 -21.57
N ARG A 233 1.12 7.51 -21.39
CA ARG A 233 -0.15 7.48 -20.67
C ARG A 233 -1.18 6.54 -21.32
N SER A 234 -1.20 6.44 -22.65
CA SER A 234 -2.07 5.52 -23.39
C SER A 234 -1.61 4.06 -23.36
N GLU A 235 -0.41 3.80 -22.83
CA GLU A 235 0.11 2.44 -22.73
C GLU A 235 -0.25 1.81 -21.39
N VAL A 236 -0.60 2.59 -20.36
CA VAL A 236 -0.98 2.08 -19.03
C VAL A 236 -2.49 1.94 -18.93
N VAL A 237 -2.98 1.04 -18.08
CA VAL A 237 -4.42 0.83 -17.87
C VAL A 237 -5.04 2.12 -17.31
N ASP A 238 -6.02 2.66 -18.02
CA ASP A 238 -6.91 3.70 -17.50
C ASP A 238 -8.11 2.99 -16.86
N ASP A 239 -8.46 3.35 -15.62
CA ASP A 239 -9.52 2.70 -14.83
C ASP A 239 -10.95 2.96 -15.37
N ASP A 240 -11.08 3.57 -16.55
CA ASP A 240 -12.33 4.03 -17.18
C ASP A 240 -12.82 3.11 -18.34
N GLU A 241 -12.13 2.02 -18.69
CA GLU A 241 -12.45 1.22 -19.91
C GLU A 241 -13.31 -0.05 -19.71
N ASP A 242 -13.88 -0.31 -18.53
CA ASP A 242 -14.53 -1.61 -18.23
C ASP A 242 -16.01 -1.55 -17.79
N ASP A 243 -16.80 -0.53 -18.17
CA ASP A 243 -18.27 -0.63 -18.02
C ASP A 243 -19.05 0.20 -19.05
N GLY A 244 -19.59 -0.45 -20.08
CA GLY A 244 -20.43 0.22 -21.09
C GLY A 244 -20.65 -0.50 -22.42
N GLY A 245 -20.31 -1.80 -22.51
CA GLY A 245 -20.41 -2.60 -23.74
C GLY A 245 -21.49 -3.68 -23.70
N GLU A 246 -22.65 -3.44 -23.08
CA GLU A 246 -23.89 -4.14 -23.46
C GLU A 246 -24.60 -3.32 -24.53
N LEU A 247 -24.46 -3.74 -25.79
CA LEU A 247 -25.47 -3.60 -26.86
C LEU A 247 -25.40 -4.82 -27.79
#